data_AF-A0A3D0RKL1-F1
#
_entry.id   AF-A0A3D0RKL1-F1
#
_cell.length_a   1.000
_cell.length_b   1.000
_cell.length_c   1.000
_cell.angle_alpha   90.00
_cell.angle_beta   90.00
_cell.angle_gamma   90.00
#
_symmetry.space_group_name_H-M   'P 1'
#
loop_
_entity.id
_entity.type
_entity.pdbx_description
1 polymer ?
#
loop_
_entity_poly.entity_id
_entity_poly.type
_entity_poly.pdbx_seq_one_letter_code
_entity_poly.pdbx_strand_id
1 'polypeptide(L)' 'MKYKENADPTAPIRLNKYLANAGVCSRREADEFIQAGVVKVNGEVVTELGTKITRA' A
#
# COMPACT_ATOMS: atom_id res chain seq x y z
N MET A 1 9.55 -19.13 0.89
CA MET A 1 8.14 -18.66 0.78
C MET A 1 8.00 -17.87 -0.51
N LYS A 2 7.38 -18.46 -1.54
CA LYS A 2 7.12 -17.78 -2.83
C LYS A 2 5.91 -16.87 -2.65
N TYR A 3 6.11 -15.55 -2.63
CA TYR A 3 4.99 -14.64 -2.82
C TYR A 3 4.47 -14.89 -4.23
N LYS A 4 3.32 -15.57 -4.35
CA LYS A 4 2.62 -15.71 -5.63
C LYS A 4 2.33 -14.30 -6.13
N GLU A 5 3.05 -13.92 -7.18
CA GLU A 5 2.77 -12.74 -7.97
C GLU A 5 1.42 -13.01 -8.63
N ASN A 6 0.34 -12.46 -8.06
CA ASN A 6 -0.92 -12.42 -8.77
C ASN A 6 -0.67 -11.52 -9.98
N ALA A 7 -0.69 -12.14 -11.16
CA ALA A 7 -0.26 -11.59 -12.44
C ALA A 7 -1.24 -10.56 -13.03
N ASP A 8 -2.26 -10.15 -12.26
CA ASP A 8 -3.26 -9.18 -12.68
C ASP A 8 -2.82 -7.77 -12.26
N PRO A 9 -2.36 -6.92 -13.20
CA PRO A 9 -1.89 -5.56 -12.88
C PRO A 9 -3.00 -4.69 -12.26
N THR A 10 -4.27 -5.05 -12.46
CA THR A 10 -5.45 -4.36 -11.92
C THR A 10 -5.94 -4.92 -10.58
N ALA A 11 -5.34 -5.99 -10.05
CA ALA A 11 -5.77 -6.56 -8.78
C ALA A 11 -5.51 -5.58 -7.62
N PRO A 12 -6.44 -5.48 -6.65
CA PRO A 12 -6.28 -4.61 -5.48
C PRO A 12 -5.11 -5.11 -4.60
N ILE A 13 -4.10 -4.27 -4.43
CA ILE A 13 -2.91 -4.48 -3.61
C ILE A 13 -3.04 -3.67 -2.32
N ARG A 14 -2.64 -4.23 -1.17
CA ARG A 14 -2.60 -3.45 0.07
C ARG A 14 -1.63 -2.28 -0.04
N LEU A 15 -2.04 -1.11 0.43
CA LEU A 15 -1.24 0.12 0.40
C LEU A 15 0.13 -0.05 1.05
N ASN A 16 0.20 -0.74 2.20
CA ASN A 16 1.47 -1.03 2.88
C ASN A 16 2.41 -1.93 2.06
N LYS A 17 1.86 -2.90 1.32
CA LYS A 17 2.61 -3.74 0.39
C LYS A 17 3.07 -2.93 -0.81
N TYR A 18 2.25 -2.01 -1.30
CA TYR A 18 2.60 -1.13 -2.41
C TYR A 18 3.75 -0.19 -2.04
N LEU A 19 3.65 0.51 -0.90
CA LEU A 19 4.69 1.41 -0.39
C LEU A 19 6.03 0.68 -0.17
N ALA A 20 5.97 -0.52 0.42
CA ALA A 20 7.15 -1.35 0.60
C ALA A 20 7.75 -1.87 -0.71
N ASN A 21 6.91 -2.25 -1.67
CA ASN A 21 7.37 -2.68 -2.99
C ASN A 21 7.94 -1.51 -3.82
N ALA A 22 7.44 -0.29 -3.60
CA ALA A 22 7.97 0.92 -4.21
C ALA A 22 9.28 1.39 -3.55
N GLY A 23 9.71 0.76 -2.46
CA GLY A 23 10.92 1.12 -1.73
C GLY A 23 10.80 2.42 -0.93
N VAL A 24 9.57 2.90 -0.69
CA VAL A 24 9.33 4.14 0.07
C VAL A 24 9.65 3.95 1.54
N CYS A 25 9.23 2.82 2.11
CA CYS A 25 9.42 2.48 3.53
C CYS A 25 9.19 0.98 3.76
N SER A 26 9.49 0.48 4.95
CA SER A 26 9.14 -0.89 5.34
C SER A 26 7.62 -1.06 5.51
N ARG A 27 7.13 -2.31 5.49
CA ARG A 27 5.68 -2.57 5.67
C ARG A 27 5.13 -2.03 6.99
N ARG A 28 5.94 -2.04 8.06
CA ARG A 28 5.56 -1.52 9.39
C ARG A 28 5.52 0.00 9.41
N GLU A 29 6.54 0.65 8.87
CA GLU A 29 6.56 2.11 8.72
C GLU A 29 5.43 2.60 7.81
N ALA A 30 5.07 1.83 6.78
CA ALA A 30 3.92 2.15 5.94
C ALA A 30 2.62 2.17 6.74
N ASP A 31 2.43 1.22 7.66
CA ASP A 31 1.25 1.20 8.54
C ASP A 31 1.27 2.41 9.50
N GLU A 32 2.43 2.78 10.04
CA GLU A 32 2.60 3.99 10.87
C GLU A 32 2.28 5.27 10.09
N PHE A 33 2.76 5.39 8.85
CA PHE A 33 2.49 6.54 7.98
C PHE A 33 1.02 6.65 7.57
N ILE A 34 0.37 5.51 7.33
CA ILE A 34 -1.07 5.47 7.09
C ILE A 34 -1.79 5.98 8.36
N GLN A 35 -1.54 5.39 9.53
CA GLN A 35 -2.17 5.85 10.77
C GLN A 35 -1.90 7.33 11.10
N ALA A 36 -0.70 7.81 10.81
CA ALA A 36 -0.33 9.21 10.99
C ALA A 36 -1.01 10.17 10.00
N GLY A 37 -1.69 9.65 8.97
CA GLY A 37 -2.38 10.45 7.95
C GLY A 37 -1.43 11.21 7.03
N VAL A 38 -0.18 10.75 6.89
CA VAL A 38 0.81 11.36 6.00
C VAL A 38 0.81 10.72 4.60
N VAL A 39 0.05 9.64 4.41
CA VAL A 39 -0.10 8.95 3.13
C VAL A 39 -1.33 9.47 2.40
N LYS A 40 -1.15 9.90 1.15
CA LYS A 40 -2.21 10.30 0.23
C LYS A 40 -2.25 9.38 -0.98
N VAL A 41 -3.44 8.89 -1.31
CA VAL A 41 -3.70 8.10 -2.52
C VAL A 41 -4.66 8.91 -3.37
N ASN A 42 -4.26 9.25 -4.61
CA ASN A 42 -5.07 10.05 -5.54
C ASN A 42 -5.60 11.37 -4.94
N GLY A 43 -4.86 11.97 -4.00
CA GLY A 43 -5.23 13.23 -3.34
C GLY A 43 -6.03 13.05 -2.04
N GLU A 44 -6.52 11.85 -1.74
CA GLU A 44 -7.22 11.55 -0.49
C GLU A 44 -6.25 11.02 0.57
N VAL A 45 -6.35 11.55 1.79
CA VAL A 45 -5.56 11.07 2.93
C VAL A 45 -6.14 9.75 3.40
N VAL A 46 -5.31 8.71 3.43
CA VAL A 46 -5.71 7.37 3.88
C VAL A 46 -5.14 7.14 5.27
N THR A 47 -6.03 6.93 6.25
CA THR A 47 -5.69 6.58 7.63
C THR A 47 -6.08 5.17 8.04
N GLU A 48 -6.79 4.46 7.17
CA GLU A 48 -7.30 3.12 7.46
C GLU A 48 -6.23 2.06 7.15
N LEU A 49 -5.93 1.22 8.15
CA LEU A 49 -5.03 0.09 7.93
C LEU A 49 -5.70 -0.98 7.07
N GLY A 50 -4.94 -1.52 6.12
CA GLY A 50 -5.44 -2.57 5.22
C GLY A 50 -6.17 -2.04 3.98
N THR A 51 -6.19 -0.72 3.77
CA THR A 51 -6.65 -0.13 2.50
C THR A 51 -5.98 -0.79 1.32
N LYS A 52 -6.78 -1.15 0.32
CA LYS A 52 -6.30 -1.73 -0.93
C LYS A 52 -6.40 -0.69 -2.03
N ILE A 53 -5.35 -0.58 -2.82
CA ILE A 53 -5.27 0.28 -3.98
C ILE A 53 -5.17 -0.57 -5.24
N THR A 54 -5.78 -0.11 -6.32
CA THR A 54 -5.60 -0.68 -7.66
C THR A 54 -4.59 0.17 -8.42
N ARG A 55 -3.79 -0.45 -9.28
CA ARG A 55 -3.09 0.31 -10.32
C ARG A 55 -4.13 0.55 -11.41
N ALA A 56 -4.68 1.76 -11.44
CA ALA A 56 -5.50 2.24 -12.54
C ALA A 56 -4.58 2.80 -13.64
#